data_AF-A0A956DR33-F1
#
_entry.id   AF-A0A956DR33-F1
#
_cell.length_a   1.000
_cell.length_b   1.000
_cell.length_c   1.000
_cell.angle_alpha   90.00
_cell.angle_beta   90.00
_cell.angle_gamma   90.00
#
_symmetry.space_group_name_H-M   'P 1'
#
loop_
_entity.id
_entity.type
_entity.pdbx_description
1 polymer ?
#
loop_
_entity_poly.entity_id
_entity_poly.type
_entity_poly.pdbx_seq_one_letter_code
_entity_poly.pdbx_strand_id
1 'polypeptide(L)'
;MKTTSLLKLLTFGLGATLVAAACTTKETIIERDGSGAGDPGSGSGAGAGSAGSGAGSTGSADFVCCINDVNYACPSKAAFDQCIGFDIDGCITACDPSDFDCVDDCFAQLDMTTPDPSACNQDPNVSCDGPGPGPGGCSGDWDGTYCEVDGDCQSGNCTNDKCWGNDAGNPCEVDGDCTSGNCTAGCCYTNDAGQPCEVDGDCASGNCYQGTCQ
;
A
#
# COMPACT_ATOMS: atom_id res chain seq x y z
N MET A 1 -23.19 65.40 31.50
CA MET A 1 -22.97 64.23 32.37
C MET A 1 -22.04 63.29 31.59
N LYS A 2 -20.71 63.42 31.74
CA LYS A 2 -19.82 62.58 32.59
C LYS A 2 -20.00 61.07 32.31
N THR A 3 -19.14 60.44 31.48
CA THR A 3 -17.95 59.59 31.84
C THR A 3 -18.34 58.24 32.48
N THR A 4 -17.82 57.04 32.20
CA THR A 4 -16.81 56.42 31.30
C THR A 4 -16.91 54.90 31.53
N SER A 5 -16.61 54.08 30.50
CA SER A 5 -15.77 52.86 30.56
C SER A 5 -16.24 51.46 31.01
N LEU A 6 -15.63 50.49 30.28
CA LEU A 6 -15.30 49.08 30.58
C LEU A 6 -16.43 48.03 30.37
N LEU A 7 -16.25 46.87 29.72
CA LEU A 7 -15.05 46.16 29.24
C LEU A 7 -15.47 44.97 28.33
N LYS A 8 -14.72 44.75 27.23
CA LYS A 8 -14.41 43.49 26.49
C LYS A 8 -15.51 42.44 26.24
N LEU A 9 -15.75 42.15 24.96
CA LEU A 9 -15.54 40.79 24.44
C LEU A 9 -15.06 40.89 22.98
N LEU A 10 -13.80 40.51 22.78
CA LEU A 10 -13.22 40.20 21.48
C LEU A 10 -13.77 38.84 21.05
N THR A 11 -14.40 38.77 19.87
CA THR A 11 -14.58 37.49 19.17
C THR A 11 -13.96 37.64 17.79
N PHE A 12 -12.80 37.01 17.63
CA PHE A 12 -12.10 36.81 16.37
C PHE A 12 -12.96 35.94 15.45
N GLY A 13 -13.37 36.47 14.31
CA GLY A 13 -13.91 35.69 13.19
C GLY A 13 -12.80 35.44 12.17
N LEU A 14 -11.97 34.42 12.41
CA LEU A 14 -11.13 33.83 11.37
C LEU A 14 -12.04 32.92 10.53
N GLY A 15 -12.35 33.37 9.31
CA GLY A 15 -12.90 32.52 8.27
C GLY A 15 -11.83 31.52 7.84
N ALA A 16 -11.96 30.28 8.29
CA ALA A 16 -11.27 29.15 7.72
C ALA A 16 -12.02 28.75 6.44
N THR A 17 -11.42 29.05 5.30
CA THR A 17 -11.80 28.48 4.00
C THR A 17 -11.55 26.98 4.08
N LEU A 18 -12.62 26.20 4.16
CA LEU A 18 -12.58 24.74 4.07
C LEU A 18 -12.19 24.38 2.63
N VAL A 19 -10.92 24.08 2.40
CA VAL A 19 -10.49 23.35 1.20
C VAL A 19 -10.77 21.89 1.51
N ALA A 20 -11.82 21.33 0.91
CA ALA A 20 -12.04 19.90 0.88
C ALA A 20 -10.90 19.29 0.06
N ALA A 21 -9.89 18.74 0.76
CA ALA A 21 -8.96 17.80 0.17
C ALA A 21 -9.68 16.45 0.15
N ALA A 22 -10.02 15.99 -1.04
CA ALA A 22 -10.48 14.63 -1.24
C ALA A 22 -9.27 13.70 -1.02
N CYS A 23 -9.15 13.13 0.18
CA CYS A 23 -8.38 11.91 0.34
C CYS A 23 -9.19 10.81 -0.34
N THR A 24 -8.73 10.34 -1.50
CA THR A 24 -9.22 9.09 -2.08
C THR A 24 -8.63 7.97 -1.23
N THR A 25 -9.32 7.60 -0.16
CA THR A 25 -9.01 6.45 0.70
C THR A 25 -9.21 5.19 -0.13
N LYS A 26 -8.14 4.73 -0.78
CA LYS A 26 -8.09 3.50 -1.57
C LYS A 26 -8.02 2.33 -0.60
N GLU A 27 -9.17 1.70 -0.35
CA GLU A 27 -9.25 0.47 0.43
C GLU A 27 -8.27 -0.57 -0.11
N THR A 28 -7.36 -1.01 0.75
CA THR A 28 -6.59 -2.24 0.52
C THR A 28 -6.72 -3.06 1.79
N ILE A 29 -7.82 -3.82 1.89
CA ILE A 29 -7.89 -4.93 2.83
C ILE A 29 -6.97 -6.02 2.24
N ILE A 30 -5.82 -6.25 2.87
CA ILE A 30 -4.98 -7.41 2.55
C ILE A 30 -5.66 -8.62 3.19
N GLU A 31 -6.56 -9.30 2.48
CA GLU A 31 -7.09 -10.59 2.91
C GLU A 31 -5.97 -11.64 2.80
N ARG A 32 -5.42 -12.05 3.94
CA ARG A 32 -4.55 -13.23 4.02
C ARG A 32 -5.41 -14.49 4.00
N ASP A 33 -5.82 -14.95 2.82
CA ASP A 33 -6.34 -16.31 2.69
C ASP A 33 -5.22 -17.33 2.46
N GLY A 34 -4.81 -17.93 3.58
CA GLY A 34 -4.04 -19.16 3.59
C GLY A 34 -4.92 -20.33 3.16
N SER A 35 -4.64 -20.89 1.98
CA SER A 35 -5.10 -22.21 1.57
C SER A 35 -3.91 -23.12 1.25
N GLY A 36 -3.23 -23.58 2.31
CA GLY A 36 -2.22 -24.63 2.24
C GLY A 36 -2.72 -25.88 2.95
N ALA A 37 -3.23 -26.85 2.21
CA ALA A 37 -3.51 -28.20 2.71
C ALA A 37 -2.18 -28.92 3.02
N GLY A 38 -1.98 -29.34 4.28
CA GLY A 38 -0.84 -30.14 4.70
C GLY A 38 -1.12 -30.90 6.00
N ASP A 39 -0.96 -32.22 5.93
CA ASP A 39 -1.22 -33.27 6.94
C ASP A 39 -0.71 -33.03 8.39
N PRO A 40 -1.33 -33.68 9.41
CA PRO A 40 -0.90 -33.61 10.80
C PRO A 40 0.27 -34.57 11.09
N GLY A 41 1.49 -34.04 11.16
CA GLY A 41 2.66 -34.71 11.72
C GLY A 41 2.84 -34.41 13.20
N SER A 42 2.57 -35.39 14.07
CA SER A 42 2.84 -35.32 15.51
C SER A 42 4.34 -35.35 15.83
N GLY A 43 4.82 -34.44 16.69
CA GLY A 43 6.21 -34.42 17.16
C GLY A 43 6.39 -33.59 18.42
N SER A 44 6.38 -34.25 19.57
CA SER A 44 6.66 -33.67 20.90
C SER A 44 8.14 -33.33 21.04
N GLY A 45 8.48 -32.12 21.49
CA GLY A 45 9.84 -31.74 21.84
C GLY A 45 9.92 -30.45 22.64
N ALA A 46 10.19 -30.57 23.94
CA ALA A 46 10.50 -29.45 24.82
C ALA A 46 11.93 -28.94 24.54
N GLY A 47 12.12 -27.63 24.51
CA GLY A 47 13.43 -26.99 24.39
C GLY A 47 13.39 -25.54 24.85
N ALA A 48 14.12 -25.26 25.93
CA ALA A 48 14.25 -23.95 26.55
C ALA A 48 15.22 -23.04 25.78
N GLY A 49 14.89 -21.74 25.76
CA GLY A 49 15.82 -20.61 25.77
C GLY A 49 16.77 -20.42 24.59
N SER A 50 16.65 -19.27 23.92
CA SER A 50 17.80 -18.40 23.62
C SER A 50 17.30 -17.02 23.18
N ALA A 51 17.81 -15.99 23.87
CA ALA A 51 17.72 -14.61 23.44
C ALA A 51 18.46 -14.45 22.10
N GLY A 52 17.75 -13.96 21.09
CA GLY A 52 18.32 -13.59 19.80
C GLY A 52 18.21 -12.10 19.59
N SER A 53 19.20 -11.35 20.07
CA SER A 53 19.50 -10.02 19.57
C SER A 53 20.18 -10.17 18.21
N GLY A 54 19.54 -9.71 17.14
CA GLY A 54 20.13 -9.54 15.80
C GLY A 54 19.38 -8.38 15.13
N ALA A 55 19.97 -7.18 15.12
CA ALA A 55 20.81 -6.67 14.02
C ALA A 55 19.97 -6.28 12.80
N GLY A 56 19.93 -4.97 12.54
CA GLY A 56 18.99 -4.28 11.67
C GLY A 56 18.86 -4.82 10.25
N SER A 57 17.62 -4.87 9.79
CA SER A 57 17.28 -4.68 8.38
C SER A 57 16.68 -3.27 8.25
N THR A 58 17.48 -2.37 7.73
CA THR A 58 17.07 -1.06 7.24
C THR A 58 16.18 -1.24 6.01
N GLY A 59 14.94 -0.77 6.09
CA GLY A 59 14.17 -0.34 4.92
C GLY A 59 13.13 -1.31 4.37
N SER A 60 12.14 -1.68 5.17
CA SER A 60 10.74 -1.91 4.73
C SER A 60 9.87 -1.79 5.98
N ALA A 61 9.16 -0.67 6.12
CA ALA A 61 8.09 -0.64 7.11
C ALA A 61 6.91 -1.41 6.51
N ASP A 62 6.52 -2.53 7.11
CA ASP A 62 5.37 -3.34 6.68
C ASP A 62 4.04 -2.53 6.71
N PHE A 63 4.06 -1.35 7.32
CA PHE A 63 2.93 -0.44 7.44
C PHE A 63 3.31 0.95 6.90
N VAL A 64 2.65 1.40 5.84
CA VAL A 64 2.88 2.69 5.19
C VAL A 64 1.62 3.55 5.34
N CYS A 65 1.79 4.78 5.83
CA CYS A 65 0.71 5.75 5.97
C CYS A 65 0.96 6.96 5.07
N CYS A 66 -0.12 7.50 4.51
CA CYS A 66 -0.09 8.44 3.41
C CYS A 66 -0.96 9.65 3.74
N ILE A 67 -0.34 10.81 3.88
CA ILE A 67 -1.05 12.03 4.26
C ILE A 67 -0.57 13.17 3.35
N ASN A 68 -1.47 13.70 2.53
CA ASN A 68 -1.20 14.83 1.62
C ASN A 68 0.06 14.61 0.76
N ASP A 69 0.15 13.45 0.09
CA ASP A 69 1.29 13.05 -0.76
C ASP A 69 2.63 12.91 -0.01
N VAL A 70 2.58 12.76 1.31
CA VAL A 70 3.74 12.47 2.15
C VAL A 70 3.68 11.04 2.66
N ASN A 71 4.78 10.32 2.44
CA ASN A 71 4.92 8.91 2.76
C ASN A 71 5.55 8.73 4.16
N TYR A 72 4.88 7.96 5.01
CA TYR A 72 5.31 7.67 6.37
C TYR A 72 5.50 6.16 6.58
N ALA A 73 6.70 5.78 7.02
CA ALA A 73 7.03 4.45 7.47
C ALA A 73 6.63 4.28 8.94
N CYS A 74 5.68 3.39 9.21
CA CYS A 74 5.17 3.14 10.56
C CYS A 74 5.82 1.88 11.17
N PRO A 75 6.37 1.95 12.39
CA PRO A 75 7.09 0.83 13.01
C PRO A 75 6.19 -0.30 13.53
N SER A 76 4.86 -0.09 13.57
CA SER A 76 3.89 -1.08 14.03
C SER A 76 2.49 -0.75 13.52
N LYS A 77 1.58 -1.73 13.57
CA LYS A 77 0.16 -1.54 13.25
C LYS A 77 -0.47 -0.42 14.08
N ALA A 78 -0.21 -0.36 15.39
CA ALA A 78 -0.75 0.70 16.24
C ALA A 78 -0.29 2.10 15.81
N ALA A 79 0.94 2.23 15.28
CA ALA A 79 1.42 3.49 14.72
C ALA A 79 0.72 3.82 13.38
N PHE A 80 0.44 2.81 12.56
CA PHE A 80 -0.34 2.95 11.34
C PHE A 80 -1.79 3.35 11.62
N ASP A 81 -2.49 2.67 12.53
CA ASP A 81 -3.86 2.97 12.95
C ASP A 81 -3.96 4.40 13.49
N GLN A 82 -2.97 4.83 14.28
CA GLN A 82 -2.86 6.22 14.74
C GLN A 82 -2.64 7.18 13.56
N CYS A 83 -1.81 6.79 12.60
CA CYS A 83 -1.51 7.59 11.43
C CYS A 83 -2.70 7.80 10.51
N ILE A 84 -3.51 6.76 10.26
CA ILE A 84 -4.76 6.88 9.51
C ILE A 84 -5.91 7.45 10.38
N GLY A 85 -5.74 7.52 11.70
CA GLY A 85 -6.69 8.11 12.65
C GLY A 85 -7.81 7.16 13.11
N PHE A 86 -7.78 5.90 12.71
CA PHE A 86 -8.84 4.92 12.94
C PHE A 86 -8.30 3.48 12.91
N ASP A 87 -8.82 2.60 13.77
CA ASP A 87 -8.52 1.16 13.74
C ASP A 87 -9.51 0.46 12.81
N ILE A 88 -9.23 0.50 11.50
CA ILE A 88 -10.11 -0.06 10.48
C ILE A 88 -10.29 -1.58 10.64
N ASP A 89 -9.20 -2.29 10.98
CA ASP A 89 -9.24 -3.74 11.19
C ASP A 89 -10.07 -4.10 12.42
N GLY A 90 -9.93 -3.34 13.51
CA GLY A 90 -10.76 -3.50 14.70
C GLY A 90 -12.24 -3.24 14.42
N CYS A 91 -12.55 -2.27 13.55
CA CYS A 91 -13.91 -1.97 13.15
C CYS A 91 -14.52 -3.09 12.30
N ILE A 92 -13.83 -3.52 11.24
CA ILE A 92 -14.29 -4.61 10.36
C ILE A 92 -14.40 -5.92 11.14
N THR A 93 -13.46 -6.23 12.04
CA THR A 93 -13.52 -7.44 12.89
C THR A 93 -14.70 -7.42 13.87
N ALA A 94 -15.20 -6.23 14.23
CA ALA A 94 -16.37 -6.09 15.08
C ALA A 94 -17.70 -6.23 14.31
N CYS A 95 -17.67 -6.13 12.98
CA CYS A 95 -18.82 -6.33 12.11
C CYS A 95 -19.13 -7.82 11.88
N ASP A 96 -20.40 -8.13 11.65
CA ASP A 96 -20.77 -9.44 11.10
C ASP A 96 -20.34 -9.49 9.62
N PRO A 97 -19.75 -10.59 9.11
CA PRO A 97 -19.37 -10.70 7.70
C PRO A 97 -20.52 -10.52 6.69
N SER A 98 -21.76 -10.62 7.16
CA SER A 98 -22.98 -10.44 6.37
C SER A 98 -23.53 -9.01 6.42
N ASP A 99 -22.97 -8.16 7.28
CA ASP A 99 -23.45 -6.81 7.59
C ASP A 99 -22.61 -5.77 6.84
N PHE A 100 -22.96 -5.57 5.56
CA PHE A 100 -22.31 -4.60 4.69
C PHE A 100 -22.51 -3.15 5.16
N ASP A 101 -23.63 -2.86 5.83
CA ASP A 101 -23.89 -1.51 6.39
C ASP A 101 -22.87 -1.20 7.51
N CYS A 102 -22.53 -2.19 8.34
CA CYS A 102 -21.50 -2.04 9.38
C CYS A 102 -20.12 -1.75 8.78
N VAL A 103 -19.75 -2.45 7.70
CA VAL A 103 -18.48 -2.24 7.01
C VAL A 103 -18.44 -0.87 6.33
N ASP A 104 -19.51 -0.45 5.66
CA ASP A 104 -19.64 0.88 5.07
C ASP A 104 -19.52 1.99 6.15
N ASP A 105 -20.12 1.80 7.33
CA ASP A 105 -20.01 2.72 8.45
C ASP A 105 -18.58 2.80 9.02
N CYS A 106 -17.78 1.73 8.92
CA CYS A 106 -16.36 1.75 9.28
C CYS A 106 -15.56 2.65 8.34
N PHE A 107 -15.82 2.57 7.03
CA PHE A 107 -15.16 3.41 6.03
C PHE A 107 -15.62 4.87 6.10
N ALA A 108 -16.91 5.11 6.32
CA ALA A 108 -17.43 6.47 6.56
C ALA A 108 -16.78 7.13 7.79
N GLN A 109 -16.49 6.35 8.84
CA GLN A 109 -15.76 6.85 10.01
C GLN A 109 -14.31 7.20 9.69
N LEU A 110 -13.62 6.36 8.91
CA LEU A 110 -12.26 6.59 8.46
C LEU A 110 -12.13 7.97 7.77
N ASP A 111 -13.06 8.31 6.88
CA ASP A 111 -13.09 9.60 6.17
C ASP A 111 -13.34 10.83 7.07
N MET A 112 -13.94 10.62 8.25
CA MET A 112 -14.19 11.67 9.23
C MET A 112 -13.08 11.81 10.27
N THR A 113 -12.08 10.93 10.25
CA THR A 113 -10.98 10.96 11.21
C THR A 113 -9.91 11.99 10.83
N THR A 114 -9.09 12.38 11.81
CA THR A 114 -7.96 13.28 11.60
C THR A 114 -6.67 12.47 11.68
N PRO A 115 -5.95 12.27 10.56
CA PRO A 115 -4.68 11.55 10.53
C PRO A 115 -3.62 12.12 11.49
N ASP A 116 -2.91 11.27 12.22
CA ASP A 116 -1.82 11.66 13.13
C ASP A 116 -0.51 10.87 12.87
N PRO A 117 0.40 11.39 12.05
CA PRO A 117 1.64 10.69 11.70
C PRO A 117 2.70 10.71 12.80
N SER A 118 2.42 11.23 14.00
CA SER A 118 3.44 11.42 15.05
C SER A 118 4.11 10.13 15.54
N ALA A 119 3.49 8.97 15.32
CA ALA A 119 4.04 7.66 15.62
C ALA A 119 4.84 7.02 14.45
N CYS A 120 4.85 7.67 13.28
CA CYS A 120 5.53 7.20 12.08
C CYS A 120 6.66 8.17 11.67
N ASN A 121 7.60 7.67 10.88
CA ASN A 121 8.69 8.49 10.35
C ASN A 121 8.44 8.78 8.88
N GLN A 122 8.54 10.04 8.48
CA GLN A 122 8.53 10.38 7.07
C GLN A 122 9.70 9.67 6.38
N ASP A 123 9.40 8.87 5.36
CA ASP A 123 10.38 8.11 4.61
C ASP A 123 10.08 8.27 3.10
N PRO A 124 10.92 9.00 2.35
CA PRO A 124 10.71 9.15 0.90
C PRO A 124 10.93 7.85 0.12
N ASN A 125 11.43 6.79 0.76
CA ASN A 125 11.69 5.50 0.12
C ASN A 125 10.54 4.50 0.28
N VAL A 126 9.50 4.81 1.06
CA VAL A 126 8.25 4.02 1.07
C VAL A 126 7.24 4.71 0.15
N SER A 127 6.47 3.95 -0.63
CA SER A 127 5.48 4.51 -1.56
C SER A 127 4.05 4.31 -1.06
N CYS A 128 3.22 5.30 -1.33
CA CYS A 128 1.80 5.38 -1.01
C CYS A 128 0.90 4.91 -2.15
N ASP A 129 1.47 4.55 -3.29
CA ASP A 129 0.78 4.04 -4.47
C ASP A 129 0.36 2.57 -4.30
N GLY A 130 -0.24 2.23 -3.15
CA GLY A 130 -0.74 0.90 -2.81
C GLY A 130 0.34 -0.20 -2.70
N PRO A 131 -0.01 -1.37 -2.16
CA PRO A 131 0.86 -2.52 -2.22
C PRO A 131 0.88 -3.08 -3.64
N GLY A 132 1.95 -2.81 -4.39
CA GLY A 132 2.45 -3.80 -5.32
C GLY A 132 3.32 -4.78 -4.53
N PRO A 133 3.06 -6.10 -4.54
CA PRO A 133 3.90 -7.06 -3.83
C PRO A 133 5.13 -7.36 -4.69
N GLY A 134 6.22 -6.66 -4.43
CA GLY A 134 7.53 -7.02 -4.98
C GLY A 134 8.63 -6.07 -4.50
N PRO A 135 9.85 -6.56 -4.23
CA PRO A 135 11.00 -5.71 -3.95
C PRO A 135 11.38 -4.99 -5.26
N GLY A 136 10.74 -3.86 -5.54
CA GLY A 136 10.93 -3.18 -6.82
C GLY A 136 10.00 -2.03 -7.13
N GLY A 137 8.86 -1.87 -6.43
CA GLY A 137 7.97 -0.70 -6.52
C GLY A 137 7.70 -0.25 -7.96
N CYS A 138 6.84 -0.98 -8.66
CA CYS A 138 6.42 -0.62 -10.01
C CYS A 138 5.87 0.82 -10.02
N SER A 139 6.21 1.60 -11.04
CA SER A 139 5.89 3.04 -11.16
C SER A 139 4.69 3.32 -12.07
N GLY A 140 4.00 2.28 -12.53
CA GLY A 140 2.83 2.39 -13.38
C GLY A 140 1.64 2.99 -12.66
N ASP A 141 0.85 3.75 -13.41
CA ASP A 141 -0.40 4.31 -12.92
C ASP A 141 -1.53 3.30 -13.09
N TRP A 142 -2.39 3.22 -12.08
CA TRP A 142 -3.59 2.39 -12.15
C TRP A 142 -4.59 3.00 -13.14
N ASP A 143 -5.17 2.18 -14.02
CA ASP A 143 -6.14 2.63 -15.03
C ASP A 143 -7.52 3.00 -14.44
N GLY A 144 -7.69 2.92 -13.12
CA GLY A 144 -8.91 3.32 -12.41
C GLY A 144 -10.05 2.31 -12.47
N THR A 145 -9.78 1.10 -12.98
CA THR A 145 -10.78 0.03 -13.12
C THR A 145 -10.37 -1.18 -12.28
N TYR A 146 -11.35 -1.80 -11.63
CA TYR A 146 -11.19 -3.06 -10.90
C TYR A 146 -11.49 -4.25 -11.81
N CYS A 147 -10.92 -5.41 -11.48
CA CYS A 147 -11.08 -6.64 -12.23
C CYS A 147 -11.02 -7.85 -11.29
N GLU A 148 -11.59 -8.97 -11.72
CA GLU A 148 -11.42 -10.28 -11.09
C GLU A 148 -10.53 -11.19 -11.95
N VAL A 149 -10.55 -10.97 -13.27
CA VAL A 149 -9.74 -11.69 -14.26
C VAL A 149 -9.20 -10.75 -15.32
N ASP A 150 -8.13 -11.15 -16.00
CA ASP A 150 -7.49 -10.38 -17.09
C ASP A 150 -8.47 -9.90 -18.16
N GLY A 151 -9.47 -10.74 -18.47
CA GLY A 151 -10.49 -10.44 -19.47
C GLY A 151 -11.37 -9.23 -19.13
N ASP A 152 -11.37 -8.77 -17.89
CA ASP A 152 -12.10 -7.57 -17.45
C ASP A 152 -11.37 -6.28 -17.87
N CYS A 153 -10.07 -6.37 -18.12
CA CYS A 153 -9.21 -5.26 -18.47
C CYS A 153 -9.01 -5.17 -19.98
N GLN A 154 -9.06 -3.96 -20.54
CA GLN A 154 -8.73 -3.75 -21.95
C GLN A 154 -7.27 -4.13 -22.27
N SER A 155 -6.39 -3.98 -21.29
CA SER A 155 -4.98 -4.37 -21.34
C SER A 155 -4.76 -5.89 -21.21
N GLY A 156 -5.77 -6.64 -20.74
CA GLY A 156 -5.58 -8.05 -20.41
C GLY A 156 -4.63 -8.28 -19.22
N ASN A 157 -4.43 -7.28 -18.35
CA ASN A 157 -3.57 -7.38 -17.17
C ASN A 157 -4.39 -6.99 -15.94
N CYS A 158 -4.89 -7.99 -15.24
CA CYS A 158 -5.54 -7.85 -13.95
C CYS A 158 -4.57 -8.28 -12.84
N THR A 159 -3.93 -7.31 -12.18
CA THR A 159 -2.98 -7.59 -11.10
C THR A 159 -3.47 -6.96 -9.80
N ASN A 160 -3.64 -7.79 -8.76
CA ASN A 160 -4.20 -7.38 -7.45
C ASN A 160 -5.53 -6.62 -7.58
N ASP A 161 -6.50 -7.25 -8.26
CA ASP A 161 -7.87 -6.77 -8.49
C ASP A 161 -7.98 -5.44 -9.25
N LYS A 162 -6.90 -5.04 -9.93
CA LYS A 162 -6.78 -3.75 -10.61
C LYS A 162 -6.29 -3.96 -12.03
N CYS A 163 -6.92 -3.24 -12.96
CA CYS A 163 -6.44 -3.17 -14.34
C CYS A 163 -5.22 -2.26 -14.44
N TRP A 164 -4.14 -2.80 -15.02
CA TRP A 164 -2.92 -2.05 -15.27
C TRP A 164 -2.61 -2.03 -16.76
N GLY A 165 -1.88 -0.99 -17.18
CA GLY A 165 -1.27 -0.97 -18.51
C GLY A 165 -0.20 -2.06 -18.66
N ASN A 166 0.20 -2.32 -19.89
CA ASN A 166 1.26 -3.30 -20.21
C ASN A 166 2.62 -2.62 -20.48
N ASP A 167 2.73 -1.31 -20.25
CA ASP A 167 3.96 -0.55 -20.48
C ASP A 167 4.97 -0.78 -19.36
N ALA A 168 6.25 -0.50 -19.64
CA ALA A 168 7.30 -0.61 -18.63
C ALA A 168 6.99 0.24 -17.39
N GLY A 169 7.25 -0.33 -16.22
CA GLY A 169 6.91 0.24 -14.92
C GLY A 169 5.56 -0.20 -14.38
N ASN A 170 4.66 -0.77 -15.19
CA ASN A 170 3.40 -1.31 -14.66
C ASN A 170 3.58 -2.63 -13.93
N PRO A 171 2.71 -2.94 -12.94
CA PRO A 171 2.63 -4.25 -12.33
C PRO A 171 2.31 -5.36 -13.33
N CYS A 172 2.82 -6.56 -13.05
CA CYS A 172 2.55 -7.77 -13.82
C CYS A 172 2.67 -9.01 -12.92
N GLU A 173 2.02 -10.10 -13.32
CA GLU A 173 2.18 -11.43 -12.73
C GLU A 173 2.94 -12.38 -13.66
N VAL A 174 2.80 -12.19 -14.96
CA VAL A 174 3.45 -12.99 -16.01
C VAL A 174 3.98 -12.12 -17.14
N ASP A 175 4.93 -12.64 -17.91
CA ASP A 175 5.53 -11.93 -19.06
C ASP A 175 4.49 -11.45 -20.08
N GLY A 176 3.38 -12.18 -20.22
CA GLY A 176 2.28 -11.83 -21.12
C GLY A 176 1.58 -10.51 -20.76
N ASP A 177 1.70 -10.06 -19.52
CA ASP A 177 1.11 -8.81 -19.03
C ASP A 177 1.92 -7.59 -19.49
N CYS A 178 3.13 -7.81 -20.03
CA CYS A 178 4.02 -6.76 -20.46
C CYS A 178 4.12 -6.74 -21.98
N THR A 179 4.02 -5.56 -22.58
CA THR A 179 4.23 -5.37 -24.02
C THR A 179 5.63 -5.84 -24.45
N SER A 180 6.59 -5.74 -23.54
CA SER A 180 7.98 -6.19 -23.72
C SER A 180 8.16 -7.70 -23.60
N GLY A 181 7.21 -8.41 -22.97
CA GLY A 181 7.38 -9.81 -22.60
C GLY A 181 8.36 -10.03 -21.46
N ASN A 182 8.67 -9.00 -20.65
CA ASN A 182 9.60 -9.07 -19.53
C ASN A 182 8.90 -8.59 -18.25
N CYS A 183 8.37 -9.54 -17.48
CA CYS A 183 7.84 -9.31 -16.14
C CYS A 183 8.87 -9.79 -15.11
N THR A 184 9.72 -8.88 -14.63
CA THR A 184 10.74 -9.20 -13.62
C THR A 184 10.36 -8.58 -12.29
N ALA A 185 10.40 -9.37 -11.20
CA ALA A 185 10.09 -8.91 -9.85
C ALA A 185 8.71 -8.20 -9.72
N GLY A 186 7.73 -8.63 -10.52
CA GLY A 186 6.36 -8.10 -10.53
C GLY A 186 6.18 -6.79 -11.28
N CYS A 187 7.19 -6.32 -12.02
CA CYS A 187 7.09 -5.13 -12.86
C CYS A 187 7.49 -5.40 -14.30
N CYS A 188 6.79 -4.75 -15.23
CA CYS A 188 7.17 -4.73 -16.63
C CYS A 188 8.46 -3.94 -16.83
N TYR A 189 9.47 -4.55 -17.45
CA TYR A 189 10.70 -3.86 -17.84
C TYR A 189 10.85 -3.81 -19.35
N THR A 190 11.65 -2.85 -19.82
CA THR A 190 12.11 -2.86 -21.21
C THR A 190 13.22 -3.90 -21.38
N ASN A 191 13.50 -4.28 -22.62
CA ASN A 191 14.48 -5.33 -22.91
C ASN A 191 15.87 -4.74 -23.21
N ASP A 192 16.08 -3.46 -22.87
CA ASP A 192 17.31 -2.72 -23.14
C ASP A 192 18.45 -3.15 -22.21
N ALA A 193 19.69 -2.88 -22.62
CA ALA A 193 20.86 -3.15 -21.78
C ALA A 193 20.77 -2.37 -20.45
N GLY A 194 21.10 -3.03 -19.34
CA GLY A 194 21.00 -2.49 -17.99
C GLY A 194 19.64 -2.71 -17.31
N GLN A 195 18.65 -3.25 -18.02
CA GLN A 195 17.35 -3.58 -17.43
C GLN A 195 17.38 -4.92 -16.69
N PRO A 196 16.53 -5.10 -15.67
CA PRO A 196 16.31 -6.38 -15.02
C PRO A 196 15.84 -7.46 -16.00
N CYS A 197 16.23 -8.70 -15.72
CA CYS A 197 15.82 -9.89 -16.45
C CYS A 197 15.92 -11.14 -15.57
N GLU A 198 15.16 -12.17 -15.90
CA GLU A 198 15.26 -13.52 -15.31
C GLU A 198 15.83 -14.53 -16.30
N VAL A 199 15.55 -14.35 -17.61
CA VAL A 199 15.99 -15.22 -18.70
C VAL A 199 16.53 -14.42 -19.87
N ASP A 200 17.33 -15.09 -20.73
CA ASP A 200 17.92 -14.48 -21.92
C ASP A 200 16.88 -13.86 -22.88
N GLY A 201 15.65 -14.42 -22.90
CA GLY A 201 14.55 -13.94 -23.73
C GLY A 201 14.04 -12.54 -23.35
N ASP A 202 14.28 -12.12 -22.11
CA ASP A 202 13.87 -10.82 -21.57
C ASP A 202 14.72 -9.67 -22.12
N CYS A 203 15.84 -10.01 -22.76
CA CYS A 203 16.81 -9.05 -23.26
C CYS A 203 16.79 -9.00 -24.79
N ALA A 204 16.79 -7.79 -25.36
CA ALA A 204 16.90 -7.60 -26.80
C ALA A 204 18.23 -8.15 -27.35
N SER A 205 19.26 -8.24 -26.50
CA SER A 205 20.54 -8.86 -26.82
C SER A 205 20.53 -10.40 -26.75
N GLY A 206 19.49 -11.00 -26.16
CA GLY A 206 19.42 -12.44 -25.93
C GLY A 206 20.37 -12.93 -24.83
N ASN A 207 20.81 -12.06 -23.92
CA ASN A 207 21.75 -12.42 -22.85
C ASN A 207 21.40 -11.70 -21.54
N CYS A 208 20.84 -12.46 -20.60
CA CYS A 208 20.59 -12.04 -19.24
C CYS A 208 21.74 -12.50 -18.35
N TYR A 209 22.58 -11.57 -17.90
CA TYR A 209 23.74 -11.91 -17.07
C TYR A 209 23.60 -11.30 -15.68
N GLN A 210 23.57 -12.17 -14.67
CA GLN A 210 23.39 -11.81 -13.25
C GLN A 210 22.13 -10.95 -12.98
N GLY A 211 21.03 -11.25 -13.67
CA GLY A 211 19.76 -10.53 -13.51
C GLY A 211 19.75 -9.15 -14.19
N THR A 212 20.64 -8.92 -15.17
CA THR A 212 20.68 -7.67 -15.94
C THR A 212 21.00 -7.94 -17.41
N CYS A 213 20.25 -7.31 -18.29
CA CYS A 213 20.47 -7.36 -19.73
C CYS A 213 21.80 -6.71 -20.12
N GLN A 214 22.55 -7.38 -21.00
CA GLN A 214 23.88 -6.94 -21.46
C GLN A 214 23.83 -6.29 -22.84
#